data_AF-A0AA37Z914-F1
#
_entry.id   AF-A0AA37Z914-F1
#
_cell.length_a   1.000
_cell.length_b   1.000
_cell.length_c   1.000
_cell.angle_alpha   90.00
_cell.angle_beta   90.00
_cell.angle_gamma   90.00
#
_symmetry.space_group_name_H-M   'P 1'
#
loop_
_entity.id
_entity.type
_entity.pdbx_description
1 polymer ?
#
loop_
_entity_poly.entity_id
_entity_poly.type
_entity_poly.pdbx_seq_one_letter_code
_entity_poly.pdbx_strand_id
1 'polypeptide(L)'
;MSINTIAPASTMQTQMMQDMQQMKAVAQAPVLSPMQVNPQLASSPVSFDRVMQGALNHVDRFQQVAEQKQTAIEMGKSDDLAGAMIASQQASLSFSALVQVRNKVASGFNDLMSMSV
;
A
#
# COMPACT_ATOMS: atom_id res chain seq x y z
N MET A 1 28.20 3.94 70.49
CA MET A 1 26.85 4.55 70.36
C MET A 1 26.68 4.88 68.87
N SER A 2 26.19 3.93 68.05
CA SER A 2 24.75 3.73 67.72
C SER A 2 24.24 4.92 66.89
N ILE A 3 23.72 4.88 65.65
CA ILE A 3 23.23 3.83 64.74
C ILE A 3 23.27 4.42 63.30
N ASN A 4 23.72 3.65 62.31
CA ASN A 4 23.54 3.95 60.88
C ASN A 4 22.21 3.32 60.41
N THR A 5 21.15 4.12 60.23
CA THR A 5 19.86 3.65 59.73
C THR A 5 19.87 3.46 58.22
N ILE A 6 19.69 2.20 57.84
CA ILE A 6 19.61 1.62 56.51
C ILE A 6 18.32 2.05 55.79
N ALA A 7 18.43 2.63 54.59
CA ALA A 7 17.44 2.50 53.50
C ALA A 7 18.00 3.03 52.17
N PRO A 8 18.18 2.18 51.15
CA PRO A 8 17.69 2.56 49.83
C PRO A 8 17.16 1.36 49.02
N ALA A 9 16.26 0.55 49.59
CA ALA A 9 15.62 -0.55 48.86
C ALA A 9 14.17 -0.24 48.42
N SER A 10 13.49 0.70 49.09
CA SER A 10 12.07 1.01 48.86
C SER A 10 11.82 1.94 47.66
N THR A 11 12.78 2.80 47.32
CA THR A 11 12.65 3.77 46.22
C THR A 11 12.64 3.09 44.85
N MET A 12 13.48 2.06 44.64
CA MET A 12 13.54 1.31 43.38
C MET A 12 12.29 0.42 43.18
N GLN A 13 11.74 -0.16 44.24
CA GLN A 13 10.47 -0.89 44.18
C GLN A 13 9.30 0.03 43.82
N THR A 14 9.29 1.26 44.36
CA THR A 14 8.27 2.27 44.05
C THR A 14 8.33 2.71 42.59
N GLN A 15 9.53 2.84 42.04
CA GLN A 15 9.74 3.26 40.65
C GLN A 15 9.33 2.17 39.66
N MET A 16 9.64 0.90 39.94
CA MET A 16 9.15 -0.23 39.12
C MET A 16 7.62 -0.34 39.12
N MET A 17 6.95 -0.02 40.24
CA MET A 17 5.48 0.00 40.31
C MET A 17 4.87 1.13 39.45
N GLN A 18 5.55 2.27 39.32
CA GLN A 18 5.10 3.37 38.46
C GLN A 18 5.27 3.05 36.97
N ASP A 19 6.39 2.41 36.59
CA ASP A 19 6.60 1.97 35.20
C ASP A 19 5.55 0.94 34.78
N MET A 20 5.17 0.01 35.68
CA MET A 20 4.12 -0.97 35.38
C MET A 20 2.74 -0.32 35.21
N GLN A 21 2.44 0.77 35.91
CA GLN A 21 1.17 1.49 35.76
C GLN A 21 1.09 2.24 34.43
N GLN A 22 2.19 2.86 33.98
CA GLN A 22 2.23 3.53 32.68
C GLN A 22 2.11 2.53 31.52
N MET A 23 2.75 1.36 31.63
CA MET A 23 2.63 0.32 30.60
C MET A 23 1.21 -0.25 30.48
N LYS A 24 0.47 -0.36 31.60
CA LYS A 24 -0.94 -0.78 31.56
C LYS A 24 -1.87 0.26 30.92
N ALA A 25 -1.52 1.54 30.93
CA ALA A 25 -2.31 2.60 30.31
C ALA A 25 -2.15 2.60 28.77
N VAL A 26 -0.94 2.33 28.25
CA VAL A 26 -0.72 2.18 26.80
C VAL A 26 -1.21 0.84 26.25
N ALA A 27 -1.28 -0.22 27.07
CA ALA A 27 -1.85 -1.50 26.65
C ALA A 27 -3.40 -1.51 26.63
N GLN A 28 -4.04 -0.65 27.41
CA GLN A 28 -5.50 -0.48 27.43
C GLN A 28 -5.99 0.68 26.55
N ALA A 29 -5.07 1.45 25.97
CA ALA A 29 -5.43 2.37 24.90
C ALA A 29 -5.95 1.51 23.73
N PRO A 30 -7.19 1.72 23.26
CA PRO A 30 -7.72 1.00 22.12
C PRO A 30 -6.90 1.43 20.90
N VAL A 31 -5.85 0.66 20.59
CA VAL A 31 -5.13 0.78 19.35
C VAL A 31 -6.09 0.34 18.26
N LEU A 32 -6.68 1.34 17.61
CA LEU A 32 -7.61 1.20 16.49
C LEU A 32 -9.00 0.73 16.95
N SER A 33 -9.90 1.70 17.20
CA SER A 33 -11.31 1.44 16.93
C SER A 33 -11.39 0.84 15.52
N PRO A 34 -12.06 -0.31 15.29
CA PRO A 34 -12.27 -0.80 13.95
C PRO A 34 -12.91 0.35 13.18
N MET A 35 -12.25 0.78 12.11
CA MET A 35 -12.76 1.78 11.19
C MET A 35 -14.15 1.30 10.79
N GLN A 36 -15.19 1.89 11.41
CA GLN A 36 -16.56 1.63 11.02
C GLN A 36 -16.67 2.23 9.62
N VAL A 37 -16.53 1.38 8.63
CA VAL A 37 -16.83 1.69 7.24
C VAL A 37 -18.31 2.03 7.23
N ASN A 38 -18.64 3.32 7.31
CA ASN A 38 -19.99 3.80 7.21
C ASN A 38 -20.52 3.43 5.81
N PRO A 39 -21.44 2.47 5.66
CA PRO A 39 -21.87 2.01 4.35
C PRO A 39 -22.61 3.10 3.56
N GLN A 40 -23.00 4.20 4.21
CA GLN A 40 -23.64 5.35 3.57
C GLN A 40 -22.67 6.25 2.78
N LEU A 41 -21.36 6.19 3.02
CA LEU A 41 -20.34 6.90 2.22
C LEU A 41 -19.85 6.08 1.00
N ALA A 42 -20.32 4.84 0.84
CA ALA A 42 -20.03 3.98 -0.31
C ALA A 42 -20.94 4.30 -1.53
N SER A 43 -21.59 5.46 -1.54
CA SER A 43 -22.53 5.89 -2.58
C SER A 43 -21.82 6.63 -3.72
N SER A 44 -20.76 6.02 -4.23
CA SER A 44 -20.42 6.14 -5.64
C SER A 44 -19.89 4.78 -6.06
N PRO A 45 -20.69 3.97 -6.77
CA PRO A 45 -20.18 2.74 -7.32
C PRO A 45 -19.08 3.13 -8.30
N VAL A 46 -17.83 2.99 -7.87
CA VAL A 46 -16.68 3.08 -8.77
C VAL A 46 -16.87 1.94 -9.75
N SER A 47 -17.37 2.26 -10.94
CA SER A 47 -17.68 1.27 -11.96
C SER A 47 -16.39 0.56 -12.36
N PHE A 48 -16.39 -0.77 -12.26
CA PHE A 48 -15.25 -1.59 -12.66
C PHE A 48 -14.81 -1.26 -14.10
N ASP A 49 -15.77 -1.08 -15.02
CA ASP A 49 -15.52 -0.66 -16.40
C ASP A 49 -14.72 0.64 -16.48
N ARG A 50 -15.01 1.63 -15.63
CA ARG A 50 -14.29 2.91 -15.58
C ARG A 50 -12.86 2.72 -15.09
N VAL A 51 -12.66 1.87 -14.08
CA VAL A 51 -11.31 1.56 -13.57
C VAL A 51 -10.50 0.82 -14.62
N MET A 52 -11.11 -0.16 -15.31
CA MET A 52 -10.44 -0.94 -16.34
C MET A 52 -10.11 -0.09 -17.58
N GLN A 53 -11.03 0.77 -18.01
CA GLN A 53 -10.77 1.78 -19.04
C GLN A 53 -9.64 2.73 -18.62
N GLY A 54 -9.65 3.19 -17.36
CA GLY A 54 -8.57 4.02 -16.82
C GLY A 54 -7.22 3.32 -16.87
N ALA A 55 -7.16 2.04 -16.47
CA ALA A 55 -5.94 1.24 -16.50
C ALA A 55 -5.43 1.00 -17.93
N LEU A 56 -6.33 0.71 -18.88
CA LEU A 56 -6.00 0.55 -20.30
C LEU A 56 -5.39 1.83 -20.88
N ASN A 57 -6.03 2.98 -20.64
CA ASN A 57 -5.49 4.28 -21.06
C ASN A 57 -4.13 4.57 -20.41
N HIS A 58 -3.93 4.14 -19.17
CA HIS A 58 -2.67 4.36 -18.46
C HIS A 58 -1.53 3.54 -19.08
N VAL A 59 -1.77 2.28 -19.44
CA VAL A 59 -0.79 1.43 -20.13
C VAL A 59 -0.48 1.99 -21.53
N ASP A 60 -1.50 2.42 -22.27
CA ASP A 60 -1.33 3.05 -23.59
C ASP A 60 -0.42 4.29 -23.52
N ARG A 61 -0.63 5.14 -22.51
CA ARG A 61 0.25 6.30 -22.29
C ARG A 61 1.70 5.91 -21.99
N PHE A 62 1.93 4.88 -21.19
CA PHE A 62 3.30 4.41 -20.93
C PHE A 62 3.96 3.86 -22.19
N GLN A 63 3.21 3.13 -23.02
CA GLN A 63 3.68 2.62 -24.30
C GLN A 63 4.07 3.77 -25.23
N GLN A 64 3.21 4.78 -25.40
CA GLN A 64 3.49 5.96 -26.23
C GLN A 64 4.71 6.76 -25.76
N VAL A 65 4.87 6.92 -24.44
CA VAL A 65 6.03 7.63 -23.87
C VAL A 65 7.32 6.85 -24.11
N ALA A 66 7.29 5.53 -23.94
CA ALA A 66 8.43 4.67 -24.24
C ALA A 66 8.82 4.76 -25.72
N GLU A 67 7.85 4.66 -26.63
CA GLU A 67 8.05 4.80 -28.07
C GLU A 67 8.61 6.17 -28.44
N GLN A 68 8.04 7.27 -27.94
CA GLN A 68 8.56 8.61 -28.21
C GLN A 68 10.01 8.77 -27.75
N LYS A 69 10.34 8.30 -26.54
CA LYS A 69 11.71 8.36 -26.04
C LYS A 69 12.64 7.52 -26.90
N GLN A 70 12.24 6.30 -27.23
CA GLN A 70 13.04 5.40 -28.05
C GLN A 70 13.29 5.97 -29.46
N THR A 71 12.25 6.48 -30.12
CA THR A 71 12.37 7.15 -31.43
C THR A 71 13.22 8.43 -31.34
N ALA A 72 13.13 9.21 -30.26
CA ALA A 72 13.97 10.39 -30.08
C ALA A 72 15.47 10.03 -29.98
N ILE A 73 15.79 8.90 -29.34
CA ILE A 73 17.17 8.36 -29.28
C ILE A 73 17.61 7.90 -30.68
N GLU A 74 16.78 7.10 -31.36
CA GLU A 74 17.08 6.56 -32.70
C GLU A 74 17.30 7.67 -33.74
N MET A 75 16.58 8.78 -33.63
CA MET A 75 16.74 9.96 -34.48
C MET A 75 17.89 10.88 -34.04
N GLY A 76 18.62 10.57 -32.97
CA GLY A 76 19.68 11.41 -32.43
C GLY A 76 19.20 12.75 -31.85
N LYS A 77 17.88 12.88 -31.58
CA LYS A 77 17.29 14.06 -30.93
C LYS A 77 17.46 14.04 -29.40
N SER A 78 17.84 12.90 -28.84
CA SER A 78 18.09 12.72 -27.41
C SER A 78 19.24 11.75 -27.20
N ASP A 79 19.97 11.92 -26.10
CA ASP A 79 21.02 11.01 -25.61
C ASP A 79 20.58 10.26 -24.33
N ASP A 80 19.32 10.45 -23.90
CA ASP A 80 18.74 9.87 -22.68
C ASP A 80 18.36 8.38 -22.85
N LEU A 81 19.34 7.54 -23.18
CA LEU A 81 19.13 6.10 -23.38
C LEU A 81 18.60 5.44 -22.10
N ALA A 82 19.09 5.86 -20.94
CA ALA A 82 18.65 5.38 -19.65
C ALA A 82 17.16 5.67 -19.41
N GLY A 83 16.71 6.90 -19.68
CA GLY A 83 15.30 7.25 -19.54
C GLY A 83 14.39 6.54 -20.54
N ALA A 84 14.86 6.29 -21.77
CA ALA A 84 14.13 5.47 -22.75
C ALA A 84 13.98 4.02 -22.25
N MET A 85 15.06 3.41 -21.76
CA MET A 85 15.02 2.05 -21.20
C MET A 85 14.12 1.95 -19.97
N ILE A 86 14.14 2.95 -19.07
CA ILE A 86 13.26 2.98 -17.89
C ILE A 86 11.80 3.09 -18.33
N ALA A 87 11.49 3.94 -19.31
CA ALA A 87 10.14 4.08 -19.84
C ALA A 87 9.63 2.76 -20.43
N SER A 88 10.47 2.05 -21.21
CA SER A 88 10.12 0.72 -21.76
C SER A 88 9.91 -0.34 -20.67
N GLN A 89 10.70 -0.30 -19.60
CA GLN A 89 10.50 -1.18 -18.43
C GLN A 89 9.19 -0.86 -17.69
N GLN A 90 8.86 0.42 -17.51
CA GLN A 90 7.59 0.84 -16.91
C GLN A 90 6.38 0.38 -17.74
N ALA A 91 6.44 0.55 -19.07
CA ALA A 91 5.38 0.08 -19.97
C ALA A 91 5.18 -1.44 -19.85
N SER A 92 6.27 -2.21 -19.89
CA SER A 92 6.23 -3.68 -19.78
C SER A 92 5.69 -4.18 -18.44
N LEU A 93 6.11 -3.54 -17.34
CA LEU A 93 5.62 -3.87 -16.00
C LEU A 93 4.13 -3.53 -15.85
N SER A 94 3.72 -2.36 -16.34
CA SER A 94 2.33 -1.89 -16.26
C SER A 94 1.39 -2.79 -17.09
N PHE A 95 1.82 -3.19 -18.29
CA PHE A 95 1.11 -4.16 -19.10
C PHE A 95 0.96 -5.52 -18.40
N SER A 96 2.05 -6.03 -17.81
CA SER A 96 2.01 -7.30 -17.06
C SER A 96 1.03 -7.24 -15.89
N ALA A 97 1.04 -6.14 -15.13
CA ALA A 97 0.09 -5.91 -14.05
C ALA A 97 -1.37 -5.89 -14.55
N LEU A 98 -1.64 -5.22 -15.68
CA LEU A 98 -2.97 -5.18 -16.28
C LEU A 98 -3.46 -6.58 -16.71
N VAL A 99 -2.59 -7.40 -17.30
CA VAL A 99 -2.93 -8.78 -17.66
C VAL A 99 -3.29 -9.60 -16.42
N GLN A 100 -2.59 -9.42 -15.30
CA GLN A 100 -2.93 -10.08 -14.04
C GLN A 100 -4.31 -9.67 -13.52
N VAL A 101 -4.63 -8.37 -13.58
CA VAL A 101 -5.97 -7.87 -13.19
C VAL A 101 -7.05 -8.44 -14.11
N ARG A 102 -6.83 -8.43 -15.43
CA ARG A 102 -7.74 -9.05 -16.41
C ARG A 102 -8.01 -10.52 -16.06
N ASN A 103 -6.96 -11.29 -15.81
CA ASN A 103 -7.08 -12.71 -15.48
C ASN A 103 -7.83 -12.93 -14.17
N LYS A 104 -7.59 -12.09 -13.15
CA LYS A 104 -8.27 -12.17 -11.86
C LYS A 104 -9.76 -11.80 -11.95
N VAL A 105 -10.11 -10.87 -12.83
CA VAL A 105 -11.51 -10.49 -13.10
C VAL A 105 -12.22 -11.61 -13.84
N ALA A 106 -11.58 -12.19 -14.87
CA ALA A 106 -12.13 -13.32 -15.60
C ALA A 106 -12.36 -14.54 -14.68
N SER A 107 -11.42 -14.83 -13.78
CA SER A 107 -11.58 -15.92 -12.81
C SER A 107 -12.68 -15.62 -11.79
N GLY A 108 -12.75 -14.38 -11.26
CA GLY A 108 -13.80 -14.00 -10.33
C GLY A 108 -15.21 -14.05 -10.93
N PHE A 109 -15.35 -13.71 -12.22
CA PHE A 109 -16.61 -13.89 -12.95
C PHE A 109 -16.98 -15.38 -13.08
N ASN A 110 -16.01 -16.23 -13.42
CA ASN A 110 -16.22 -17.67 -13.51
C ASN A 110 -16.61 -18.30 -12.15
N ASP A 111 -15.99 -17.85 -11.05
CA ASP A 111 -16.31 -18.30 -9.69
C ASP A 111 -17.74 -17.93 -9.30
N LEU A 112 -18.20 -16.70 -9.62
CA LEU A 112 -19.60 -16.28 -9.39
C LEU A 112 -20.61 -17.13 -10.17
N MET A 113 -20.29 -17.48 -11.43
CA MET A 113 -21.09 -18.42 -12.23
C MET A 113 -21.12 -19.82 -11.59
N SER A 114 -20.00 -20.27 -11.04
CA SER A 114 -19.87 -21.60 -10.43
C SER A 114 -20.52 -21.71 -9.04
N MET A 115 -20.69 -20.58 -8.34
CA MET A 115 -21.38 -20.52 -7.04
C MET A 115 -22.91 -20.48 -7.15
N SER A 116 -23.44 -20.11 -8.31
CA SER A 116 -24.88 -19.86 -8.51
C SER A 116 -25.63 -21.02 -9.16
N VAL A 117 -24.98 -22.18 -9.35
CA VAL A 117 -25.58 -23.41 -9.90
C VAL A 117 -25.78 -24.47 -8.84
#